data_AF-A0A561UI32-F1
#
_entry.id   AF-A0A561UI32-F1
#
_cell.length_a   1.000
_cell.length_b   1.000
_cell.length_c   1.000
_cell.angle_alpha   90.00
_cell.angle_beta   90.00
_cell.angle_gamma   90.00
#
_symmetry.space_group_name_H-M   'P 1'
#
loop_
_entity.id
_entity.type
_entity.pdbx_description
1 polymer ?
#
loop_
_entity_poly.entity_id
_entity_poly.type
_entity_poly.pdbx_seq_one_letter_code
_entity_poly.pdbx_strand_id
1 'polypeptide(L)'
;MPTEVAGVVLRGRVFFAGESKVWGGGMAFYEVGDGEVPARAYRVTAGQFGDVVAQEMGRAVGGEVDLRRVLADGRDELGPGRYETLLLVGEAGGEPMLTFTAPWGAAGAELHPPSAAYLRQLAAGLREAHGWGTGRIAEYLASRPGAAGHWSAQAVAGVVARE
;
A
#
# COMPACT_ATOMS: atom_id res chain seq x y z
N MET A 1 6.25 -15.76 10.03
CA MET A 1 5.20 -15.90 9.00
C MET A 1 3.87 -15.49 9.60
N PRO A 2 2.96 -14.88 8.81
CA PRO A 2 1.62 -14.53 9.27
C PRO A 2 0.81 -15.75 9.70
N THR A 3 -0.08 -15.57 10.67
CA THR A 3 -0.98 -16.63 11.17
C THR A 3 -2.32 -16.66 10.44
N GLU A 4 -2.71 -15.54 9.84
CA GLU A 4 -3.93 -15.38 9.05
C GLU A 4 -3.71 -14.35 7.95
N VAL A 5 -4.44 -14.51 6.86
CA VAL A 5 -4.39 -13.60 5.71
C VAL A 5 -5.81 -13.42 5.18
N ALA A 6 -6.24 -12.16 5.01
CA ALA A 6 -7.60 -11.84 4.55
C ALA A 6 -7.59 -10.67 3.55
N GLY A 7 -8.51 -10.72 2.58
CA GLY A 7 -8.85 -9.56 1.76
C GLY A 7 -9.69 -8.58 2.58
N VAL A 8 -9.31 -7.30 2.58
CA VAL A 8 -10.03 -6.23 3.28
C VAL A 8 -10.20 -5.03 2.36
N VAL A 9 -11.16 -4.15 2.68
CA VAL A 9 -11.36 -2.88 1.96
C VAL A 9 -11.18 -1.74 2.95
N LEU A 10 -10.21 -0.88 2.69
CA LEU A 10 -9.92 0.31 3.51
C LEU A 10 -10.57 1.55 2.91
N ARG A 11 -10.82 2.57 3.73
CA ARG A 11 -11.35 3.85 3.28
C ARG A 11 -10.25 4.82 2.85
N GLY A 12 -10.22 5.15 1.57
CA GLY A 12 -9.28 6.14 1.05
C GLY A 12 -8.90 5.89 -0.39
N ARG A 13 -7.65 6.20 -0.72
CA ARG A 13 -7.11 5.99 -2.06
C ARG A 13 -5.63 5.62 -2.04
N VAL A 14 -5.24 4.87 -3.08
CA VAL A 14 -3.84 4.67 -3.44
C VAL A 14 -3.42 5.72 -4.47
N PHE A 15 -2.20 6.22 -4.36
CA PHE A 15 -1.57 7.06 -5.37
C PHE A 15 -0.13 6.61 -5.61
N PHE A 16 0.40 6.90 -6.81
CA PHE A 16 1.76 6.57 -7.20
C PHE A 16 2.64 7.81 -7.23
N ALA A 17 3.76 7.78 -6.50
CA ALA A 17 4.67 8.91 -6.38
C ALA A 17 6.13 8.49 -6.21
N GLY A 18 7.03 9.46 -6.39
CA GLY A 18 8.48 9.27 -6.32
C GLY A 18 9.01 8.23 -7.30
N GLU A 19 10.25 7.80 -7.10
CA GLU A 19 10.88 6.79 -7.96
C GLU A 19 11.44 5.64 -7.12
N SER A 20 10.99 4.42 -7.45
CA SER A 20 11.53 3.18 -6.92
C SER A 20 12.76 2.73 -7.70
N LYS A 21 13.87 2.49 -7.01
CA LYS A 21 15.03 1.81 -7.60
C LYS A 21 14.80 0.33 -7.88
N VAL A 22 13.88 -0.30 -7.13
CA VAL A 22 13.53 -1.71 -7.28
C VAL A 22 12.59 -1.92 -8.46
N TRP A 23 11.59 -1.04 -8.57
CA TRP A 23 10.53 -1.20 -9.57
C TRP A 23 10.69 -0.35 -10.83
N GLY A 24 11.56 0.66 -10.83
CA GLY A 24 11.79 1.54 -11.98
C GLY A 24 10.59 2.43 -12.31
N GLY A 25 9.93 2.97 -11.29
CA GLY A 25 8.75 3.85 -11.44
C GLY A 25 8.13 4.26 -10.10
N GLY A 26 6.95 4.86 -10.16
CA GLY A 26 6.21 5.33 -8.99
C GLY A 26 5.80 4.21 -8.05
N MET A 27 5.97 4.45 -6.75
CA MET A 27 5.59 3.51 -5.69
C MET A 27 4.22 3.86 -5.12
N ALA A 28 3.51 2.87 -4.60
CA ALA A 28 2.19 3.08 -4.02
C ALA A 28 2.27 3.68 -2.62
N PHE A 29 1.54 4.76 -2.40
CA PHE A 29 1.24 5.32 -1.09
C PHE A 29 -0.26 5.29 -0.85
N TYR A 30 -0.65 5.39 0.41
CA TYR A 30 -2.02 5.35 0.86
C TYR A 30 -2.38 6.66 1.54
N GLU A 31 -3.53 7.21 1.16
CA GLU A 31 -4.11 8.38 1.80
C GLU A 31 -5.50 8.02 2.32
N VAL A 32 -5.74 8.27 3.60
CA VAL A 32 -7.07 8.13 4.21
C VAL A 32 -8.02 9.14 3.58
N GLY A 33 -9.23 8.71 3.28
CA GLY A 33 -10.25 9.60 2.74
C GLY A 33 -11.49 8.84 2.31
N ASP A 34 -12.21 9.42 1.37
CA ASP A 34 -13.36 8.77 0.76
C ASP A 34 -12.94 7.87 -0.40
N GLY A 35 -13.70 6.79 -0.59
CA GLY A 35 -13.41 5.75 -1.56
C GLY A 35 -12.94 4.46 -0.90
N GLU A 36 -12.64 3.48 -1.75
CA GLU A 36 -12.29 2.12 -1.35
C GLU A 36 -10.91 1.74 -1.88
N VAL A 37 -10.10 1.16 -0.98
CA VAL A 37 -8.80 0.56 -1.28
C VAL A 37 -8.87 -0.92 -0.98
N PRO A 38 -8.96 -1.81 -1.99
CA PRO A 38 -8.73 -3.24 -1.79
C PRO A 38 -7.31 -3.45 -1.25
N ALA A 39 -7.21 -4.12 -0.11
CA ALA A 39 -5.95 -4.43 0.55
C ALA A 39 -5.94 -5.89 1.01
N ARG A 40 -4.77 -6.34 1.47
CA ARG A 40 -4.57 -7.66 2.06
C ARG A 40 -4.04 -7.47 3.47
N ALA A 41 -4.80 -7.92 4.45
CA ALA A 41 -4.41 -7.89 5.85
C ALA A 41 -3.63 -9.17 6.19
N TYR A 42 -2.56 -9.00 6.97
CA TYR A 42 -1.74 -10.10 7.47
C TYR A 42 -1.74 -10.03 9.00
N ARG A 43 -2.16 -11.11 9.65
CA ARG A 43 -2.12 -11.20 11.11
C ARG A 43 -0.72 -11.62 11.56
N VAL A 44 0.00 -10.68 12.15
CA VAL A 44 1.41 -10.81 12.57
C VAL A 44 1.59 -10.31 13.99
N THR A 45 2.66 -10.71 14.65
CA THR A 45 3.01 -10.16 15.98
C THR A 45 3.52 -8.72 15.86
N ALA A 46 3.49 -7.95 16.96
CA ALA A 46 4.06 -6.60 16.99
C ALA A 46 5.55 -6.58 16.58
N GLY A 47 6.33 -7.58 16.99
CA GLY A 47 7.73 -7.73 16.56
C GLY A 47 7.87 -7.97 15.06
N GLN A 48 7.04 -8.85 14.47
CA GLN A 48 7.04 -9.09 13.03
C GLN A 48 6.63 -7.84 12.25
N PHE A 49 5.63 -7.09 12.73
CA PHE A 49 5.25 -5.81 12.14
C PHE A 49 6.41 -4.81 12.23
N GLY A 50 7.08 -4.75 13.38
CA GLY A 50 8.25 -3.91 13.57
C GLY A 50 9.39 -4.22 12.61
N ASP A 51 9.65 -5.50 12.34
CA ASP A 51 10.64 -5.92 11.35
C ASP A 51 10.28 -5.46 9.93
N VAL A 52 9.01 -5.56 9.52
CA VAL A 52 8.54 -5.07 8.21
C VAL A 52 8.72 -3.56 8.12
N VAL A 53 8.30 -2.82 9.14
CA VAL A 53 8.45 -1.37 9.20
C VAL A 53 9.94 -0.97 9.14
N ALA A 54 10.81 -1.65 9.89
CA ALA A 54 12.24 -1.39 9.87
C ALA A 54 12.86 -1.63 8.47
N GLN A 55 12.50 -2.72 7.80
CA GLN A 55 12.99 -3.03 6.44
C GLN A 55 12.60 -1.94 5.45
N GLU A 56 11.35 -1.50 5.46
CA GLU A 56 10.83 -0.47 4.55
C GLU A 56 11.47 0.90 4.78
N MET A 57 11.87 1.17 6.02
CA MET A 57 12.60 2.38 6.40
C MET A 57 14.13 2.27 6.20
N GLY A 58 14.64 1.12 5.75
CA GLY A 58 16.09 0.87 5.63
C GLY A 58 16.83 0.85 6.98
N ARG A 59 16.12 0.53 8.07
CA ARG A 59 16.64 0.43 9.44
C ARG A 59 17.00 -1.02 9.76
N ALA A 60 17.79 -1.23 10.82
CA ALA A 60 18.07 -2.57 11.31
C ALA A 60 16.81 -3.22 11.89
N VAL A 61 16.58 -4.49 11.53
CA VAL A 61 15.49 -5.33 12.06
C VAL A 61 15.77 -5.77 13.50
N GLY A 62 14.75 -6.24 14.22
CA GLY A 62 14.86 -6.73 15.59
C GLY A 62 14.61 -5.69 16.69
N GLY A 63 14.24 -4.46 16.32
CA GLY A 63 13.78 -3.44 17.25
C GLY A 63 12.26 -3.48 17.47
N GLU A 64 11.81 -3.15 18.67
CA GLU A 64 10.38 -2.93 18.91
C GLU A 64 9.94 -1.59 18.32
N VAL A 65 8.84 -1.61 17.56
CA VAL A 65 8.16 -0.38 17.12
C VAL A 65 7.14 0.00 18.18
N ASP A 66 7.24 1.24 18.68
CA ASP A 66 6.28 1.78 19.63
C ASP A 66 4.94 2.06 18.94
N LEU A 67 3.93 1.25 19.24
CA LEU A 67 2.58 1.38 18.67
C LEU A 67 1.64 2.24 19.51
N ARG A 68 2.06 2.71 20.70
CA ARG A 68 1.15 3.37 21.65
C ARG A 68 0.47 4.59 21.04
N ARG A 69 1.23 5.40 20.31
CA ARG A 69 0.72 6.63 19.73
C ARG A 69 -0.21 6.40 18.55
N VAL A 70 0.15 5.52 17.61
CA VAL A 70 -0.74 5.19 16.49
C VAL A 70 -2.05 4.53 16.96
N LEU A 71 -2.01 3.77 18.05
CA LEU A 71 -3.22 3.17 18.63
C LEU A 71 -4.09 4.19 19.37
N ALA A 72 -3.50 5.23 19.96
CA ALA A 72 -4.24 6.28 20.67
C ALA A 72 -4.79 7.37 19.73
N ASP A 73 -3.95 7.85 18.80
CA ASP A 73 -4.20 9.02 17.97
C ASP A 73 -4.61 8.64 16.53
N GLY A 74 -4.53 7.36 16.19
CA GLY A 74 -4.78 6.83 14.84
C GLY A 74 -3.63 7.04 13.85
N ARG A 75 -2.56 7.74 14.25
CA ARG A 75 -1.40 8.08 13.42
C ARG A 75 -0.15 8.26 14.26
N ASP A 76 1.00 7.86 13.71
CA ASP A 76 2.31 8.25 14.26
C ASP A 76 3.35 8.45 13.16
N GLU A 77 4.17 9.49 13.28
CA GLU A 77 5.27 9.79 12.35
C GLU A 77 6.59 9.43 13.02
N LEU A 78 7.20 8.35 12.53
CA LEU A 78 8.43 7.75 13.05
C LEU A 78 9.70 8.40 12.47
N GLY A 79 9.55 9.40 11.59
CA GLY A 79 10.64 10.20 11.04
C GLY A 79 10.30 10.86 9.68
N PRO A 80 11.28 11.49 9.01
CA PRO A 80 11.08 12.28 7.79
C PRO A 80 11.02 11.45 6.48
N GLY A 81 11.17 10.13 6.54
CA GLY A 81 11.23 9.25 5.38
C GLY A 81 9.88 8.99 4.70
N ARG A 82 9.93 8.40 3.50
CA ARG A 82 8.76 8.19 2.62
C ARG A 82 7.74 7.18 3.15
N TYR A 83 8.16 6.24 4.00
CA TYR A 83 7.28 5.24 4.61
C TYR A 83 7.28 5.35 6.14
N GLU A 84 7.57 6.56 6.66
CA GLU A 84 7.77 6.77 8.09
C GLU A 84 6.51 7.16 8.86
N THR A 85 5.33 6.95 8.29
CA THR A 85 4.05 7.25 8.96
C THR A 85 3.23 5.99 9.16
N LEU A 86 2.95 5.63 10.41
CA LEU A 86 1.99 4.59 10.76
C LEU A 86 0.57 5.15 10.79
N LEU A 87 -0.40 4.34 10.37
CA LEU A 87 -1.82 4.65 10.43
C LEU A 87 -2.62 3.47 10.99
N LEU A 88 -3.56 3.76 11.88
CA LEU A 88 -4.64 2.84 12.26
C LEU A 88 -5.75 2.93 11.21
N VAL A 89 -5.97 1.85 10.47
CA VAL A 89 -6.89 1.82 9.31
C VAL A 89 -8.17 1.02 9.58
N GLY A 90 -8.39 0.61 10.83
CA GLY A 90 -9.58 -0.09 11.28
C GLY A 90 -9.23 -1.26 12.19
N GLU A 91 -10.16 -2.21 12.28
CA GLU A 91 -10.01 -3.43 13.08
C GLU A 91 -10.45 -4.65 12.26
N ALA A 92 -9.81 -5.79 12.49
CA ALA A 92 -10.20 -7.09 11.95
C ALA A 92 -10.06 -8.15 13.03
N GLY A 93 -11.11 -8.95 13.25
CA GLY A 93 -11.09 -9.99 14.29
C GLY A 93 -10.90 -9.46 15.72
N GLY A 94 -11.23 -8.18 15.97
CA GLY A 94 -11.00 -7.51 17.25
C GLY A 94 -9.55 -7.05 17.47
N GLU A 95 -8.69 -7.12 16.44
CA GLU A 95 -7.32 -6.64 16.48
C GLU A 95 -7.16 -5.38 15.60
N PRO A 96 -6.30 -4.42 15.99
CA PRO A 96 -6.06 -3.20 15.21
C PRO A 96 -5.35 -3.53 13.90
N MET A 97 -5.82 -2.95 12.81
CA MET A 97 -5.13 -3.00 11.52
C MET A 97 -4.29 -1.76 11.33
N LEU A 98 -2.98 -1.95 11.17
CA LEU A 98 -2.02 -0.90 10.91
C LEU A 98 -1.49 -0.97 9.49
N THR A 99 -1.18 0.18 8.91
CA THR A 99 -0.37 0.31 7.69
C THR A 99 0.70 1.37 7.90
N PHE A 100 1.65 1.45 6.97
CA PHE A 100 2.64 2.52 6.91
C PHE A 100 2.65 3.17 5.53
N THR A 101 2.85 4.48 5.51
CA THR A 101 2.81 5.27 4.28
C THR A 101 3.60 6.58 4.42
N ALA A 102 3.45 7.48 3.45
CA ALA A 102 4.06 8.80 3.48
C ALA A 102 3.27 9.75 4.41
N PRO A 103 3.94 10.74 5.04
CA PRO A 103 3.23 11.70 5.85
C PRO A 103 2.34 12.65 5.04
N TRP A 104 2.60 12.78 3.73
CA TRP A 104 1.83 13.61 2.80
C TRP A 104 0.81 12.82 1.98
N GLY A 105 -0.24 13.52 1.58
CA GLY A 105 -1.26 13.04 0.65
C GLY A 105 -0.87 13.20 -0.82
N ALA A 106 -1.76 12.78 -1.70
CA ALA A 106 -1.53 12.79 -3.16
C ALA A 106 -1.29 14.22 -3.71
N ALA A 107 -1.94 15.23 -3.12
CA ALA A 107 -1.80 16.63 -3.55
C ALA A 107 -0.43 17.23 -3.20
N GLY A 108 0.26 16.69 -2.19
CA GLY A 108 1.59 17.13 -1.77
C GLY A 108 2.73 16.29 -2.36
N ALA A 109 2.42 15.33 -3.23
CA ALA A 109 3.37 14.36 -3.75
C ALA A 109 3.83 14.71 -5.17
N GLU A 110 5.09 14.41 -5.46
CA GLU A 110 5.58 14.31 -6.85
C GLU A 110 5.06 13.01 -7.46
N LEU A 111 3.90 13.10 -8.13
CA LEU A 111 3.25 11.95 -8.76
C LEU A 111 4.13 11.40 -9.89
N HIS A 112 4.23 10.08 -9.96
CA HIS A 112 5.06 9.40 -10.95
C HIS A 112 4.38 8.10 -11.40
N PRO A 113 4.39 7.77 -12.70
CA PRO A 113 3.75 6.55 -13.18
C PRO A 113 4.43 5.30 -12.62
N PRO A 114 3.66 4.29 -12.18
CA PRO A 114 4.22 2.99 -11.83
C PRO A 114 4.74 2.28 -13.08
N SER A 115 5.71 1.40 -12.88
CA SER A 115 6.22 0.57 -13.98
C SER A 115 5.26 -0.59 -14.29
N ALA A 116 5.38 -1.16 -15.49
CA ALA A 116 4.59 -2.34 -15.88
C ALA A 116 4.85 -3.55 -14.96
N ALA A 117 6.09 -3.71 -14.48
CA ALA A 117 6.45 -4.78 -13.55
C ALA A 117 5.75 -4.61 -12.20
N TYR A 118 5.68 -3.38 -11.69
CA TYR A 118 4.99 -3.10 -10.44
C TYR A 118 3.47 -3.24 -10.56
N LEU A 119 2.89 -2.83 -11.69
CA LEU A 119 1.47 -3.06 -11.97
C LEU A 119 1.12 -4.55 -11.99
N ARG A 120 1.99 -5.42 -12.52
CA ARG A 120 1.82 -6.88 -12.44
C ARG A 120 1.83 -7.39 -10.99
N GLN A 121 2.77 -6.92 -10.17
CA GLN A 121 2.85 -7.28 -8.76
C GLN A 121 1.57 -6.91 -8.00
N LEU A 122 1.03 -5.70 -8.23
CA LEU A 122 -0.22 -5.26 -7.63
C LEU A 122 -1.42 -6.07 -8.14
N ALA A 123 -1.45 -6.38 -9.44
CA ALA A 123 -2.50 -7.20 -10.04
C ALA A 123 -2.55 -8.61 -9.44
N ALA A 124 -1.41 -9.27 -9.27
CA ALA A 124 -1.33 -10.58 -8.62
C ALA A 124 -1.92 -10.52 -7.19
N GLY A 125 -1.54 -9.52 -6.39
CA GLY A 125 -2.11 -9.32 -5.05
C GLY A 125 -3.63 -9.09 -5.05
N LEU A 126 -4.15 -8.32 -6.01
CA LEU A 126 -5.60 -8.09 -6.17
C LEU A 126 -6.36 -9.34 -6.60
N ARG A 127 -5.77 -10.19 -7.46
CA ARG A 127 -6.35 -11.49 -7.81
C ARG A 127 -6.40 -12.41 -6.62
N GLU A 128 -5.29 -12.56 -5.91
CA GLU A 128 -5.18 -13.46 -4.77
C GLU A 128 -6.10 -13.07 -3.61
N ALA A 129 -6.16 -11.79 -3.27
CA ALA A 129 -6.90 -11.33 -2.09
C ALA A 129 -8.40 -11.09 -2.36
N HIS A 130 -8.77 -10.75 -3.60
CA HIS A 130 -10.14 -10.32 -3.92
C HIS A 130 -10.78 -11.07 -5.10
N GLY A 131 -10.06 -11.96 -5.78
CA GLY A 131 -10.58 -12.70 -6.93
C GLY A 131 -10.93 -11.81 -8.13
N TRP A 132 -10.35 -10.61 -8.23
CA TRP A 132 -10.71 -9.67 -9.29
C TRP A 132 -10.23 -10.14 -10.67
N GLY A 133 -11.10 -9.98 -11.67
CA GLY A 133 -10.74 -10.17 -13.06
C GLY A 133 -9.86 -9.04 -13.61
N THR A 134 -9.14 -9.32 -14.69
CA THR A 134 -8.20 -8.39 -15.35
C THR A 134 -8.81 -7.03 -15.66
N GLY A 135 -10.05 -6.97 -16.16
CA GLY A 135 -10.71 -5.70 -16.50
C GLY A 135 -10.87 -4.79 -15.27
N ARG A 136 -11.42 -5.32 -14.17
CA ARG A 136 -11.61 -4.58 -12.91
C ARG A 136 -10.28 -4.10 -12.31
N ILE A 137 -9.25 -4.96 -12.32
CA ILE A 137 -7.90 -4.60 -11.86
C ILE A 137 -7.36 -3.43 -12.68
N ALA A 138 -7.49 -3.52 -14.00
CA ALA A 138 -6.96 -2.53 -14.91
C ALA A 138 -7.64 -1.17 -14.77
N GLU A 139 -8.97 -1.14 -14.67
CA GLU A 139 -9.75 0.08 -14.39
C GLU A 139 -9.34 0.71 -13.05
N TYR A 140 -9.23 -0.11 -12.00
CA TYR A 140 -8.83 0.36 -10.68
C TYR A 140 -7.44 1.00 -10.71
N LEU A 141 -6.42 0.28 -11.20
CA LEU A 141 -5.04 0.75 -11.18
C LEU A 141 -4.83 1.97 -12.11
N ALA A 142 -5.42 1.97 -13.30
CA ALA A 142 -5.30 3.08 -14.26
C ALA A 142 -5.92 4.39 -13.75
N SER A 143 -6.93 4.30 -12.86
CA SER A 143 -7.60 5.49 -12.33
C SER A 143 -6.88 6.14 -11.13
N ARG A 144 -5.83 5.52 -10.58
CA ARG A 144 -5.13 6.06 -9.40
C ARG A 144 -4.24 7.25 -9.79
N PRO A 145 -4.11 8.29 -8.95
CA PRO A 145 -3.16 9.38 -9.21
C PRO A 145 -1.74 8.85 -9.43
N GLY A 146 -0.98 9.47 -10.34
CA GLY A 146 0.31 8.98 -10.81
C GLY A 146 0.21 7.96 -11.94
N ALA A 147 -0.77 7.05 -11.91
CA ALA A 147 -1.07 6.16 -13.05
C ALA A 147 -2.00 6.84 -14.07
N ALA A 148 -2.99 7.58 -13.61
CA ALA A 148 -3.95 8.30 -14.44
C ALA A 148 -3.23 9.26 -15.40
N GLY A 149 -3.61 9.21 -16.68
CA GLY A 149 -2.96 9.99 -17.74
C GLY A 149 -1.71 9.33 -18.35
N HIS A 150 -1.10 8.36 -17.67
CA HIS A 150 0.05 7.59 -18.17
C HIS A 150 -0.30 6.16 -18.56
N TRP A 151 -1.30 5.59 -17.88
CA TRP A 151 -1.80 4.24 -18.11
C TRP A 151 -3.29 4.29 -18.42
N SER A 152 -3.70 3.77 -19.59
CA SER A 152 -5.11 3.48 -19.85
C SER A 152 -5.48 2.11 -19.27
N ALA A 153 -6.77 1.89 -18.95
CA ALA A 153 -7.24 0.58 -18.51
C ALA A 153 -6.89 -0.52 -19.53
N GLN A 154 -6.97 -0.24 -20.84
CA GLN A 154 -6.55 -1.19 -21.87
C GLN A 154 -5.05 -1.51 -21.80
N ALA A 155 -4.20 -0.52 -21.61
CA ALA A 155 -2.76 -0.72 -21.48
C ALA A 155 -2.41 -1.53 -20.22
N VAL A 156 -3.05 -1.23 -19.09
CA VAL A 156 -2.88 -2.00 -17.85
C VAL A 156 -3.34 -3.44 -18.06
N ALA A 157 -4.52 -3.67 -18.64
CA ALA A 157 -5.01 -5.01 -18.95
C ALA A 157 -4.02 -5.79 -19.82
N GLY A 158 -3.42 -5.15 -20.83
CA GLY A 158 -2.42 -5.77 -21.70
C GLY A 158 -1.13 -6.19 -20.99
N VAL A 159 -0.71 -5.48 -19.94
CA VAL A 159 0.50 -5.85 -19.16
C VAL A 159 0.21 -6.84 -18.05
N VAL A 160 -1.02 -6.85 -17.50
CA VAL A 160 -1.39 -7.75 -16.39
C VAL A 160 -2.00 -9.07 -16.84
N ALA A 161 -2.49 -9.18 -18.08
CA ALA A 161 -3.04 -10.42 -18.64
C ALA A 161 -1.97 -11.45 -19.03
N ARG A 162 -0.70 -11.04 -19.09
CA ARG A 162 0.43 -11.89 -19.45
C ARG A 162 0.98 -12.53 -18.17
N GLU A 163 0.39 -13.65 -17.76
CA GLU A 163 0.96 -14.59 -16.78
C GLU A 163 0.99 -15.99 -17.39
#